data_AF-A0A1C9U4L7-F1
#
_entry.id   AF-A0A1C9U4L7-F1
#
_cell.length_a   1.000
_cell.length_b   1.000
_cell.length_c   1.000
_cell.angle_alpha   90.00
_cell.angle_beta   90.00
_cell.angle_gamma   90.00
#
_symmetry.space_group_name_H-M   'P 1'
#
loop_
_entity.id
_entity.type
_entity.pdbx_description
1 polymer ?
#
loop_
_entity_poly.entity_id
_entity_poly.type
_entity_poly.pdbx_seq_one_letter_code
_entity_poly.pdbx_strand_id
1 'polypeptide(L)'
;MKFSLSPALRWTVRPVMVPSPMSTSWRRASERELALPVCSIQSSMRCSRSSSTRNSSRSVRTMQNSSQPALCRMYVQMYGAHRDVSRTGHRLANCAGFQSQRRFQRTLKATAPVKFPDGFQEMWYFQRMLKEANFMKEAETRAGEALRELLEKIPILHVEGIDAEAVSGDWEPDLIARLLVEGRPHQLICEFKSNGQPRYARAALLELRNYVAHRAVGATPVFIAPYISPAVRQLCDEKGVGYLDLEGNARIAFGGVFIERTVADKPVAEQRELKSLFRPKSAQVLRAMLRDPGRAWRVTELSEISGVSLGHVSNVRTGLIDREWARASDDGLVLSEPNALLDAWRDSYTAPPGERLRFYTSLHGSALEDAARSALRADNSPGRAAFASFSAAQWLSPYARTGSHYFFADDQGLRKLQAALKLTPSSKGENVIVTVPKDLGLLDDTVEPAPGAVCTSPVQTYLDLSIAGERGAEAADHLRQERLSWPK
;
A
#
# COMPACT_ATOMS: atom_id res chain seq x y z
N MET A 1 49.29 -31.60 -34.23
CA MET A 1 49.06 -33.00 -33.80
C MET A 1 48.70 -32.95 -32.32
N LYS A 2 47.55 -33.40 -31.79
CA LYS A 2 46.45 -34.24 -32.25
C LYS A 2 45.15 -33.65 -31.66
N PHE A 3 44.11 -33.59 -32.50
CA PHE A 3 42.73 -33.46 -32.07
C PHE A 3 42.27 -34.77 -31.41
N SER A 4 41.44 -34.69 -30.36
CA SER A 4 40.59 -35.80 -29.93
C SER A 4 39.15 -35.30 -29.72
N LEU A 5 38.32 -35.59 -30.71
CA LEU A 5 36.86 -35.57 -30.67
C LEU A 5 36.36 -36.93 -30.15
N SER A 6 35.29 -36.95 -29.33
CA SER A 6 34.19 -37.95 -29.26
C SER A 6 33.35 -37.77 -27.96
N PRO A 7 32.10 -38.26 -27.86
CA PRO A 7 30.94 -37.82 -28.64
C PRO A 7 29.62 -37.66 -27.83
N ALA A 8 28.66 -36.99 -28.45
CA ALA A 8 27.20 -37.05 -28.34
C ALA A 8 26.52 -37.87 -27.21
N LEU A 9 25.77 -37.18 -26.34
CA LEU A 9 24.67 -37.78 -25.57
C LEU A 9 23.38 -37.84 -26.39
N ARG A 10 22.82 -39.05 -26.50
CA ARG A 10 21.51 -39.37 -27.08
C ARG A 10 20.38 -38.84 -26.20
N TRP A 11 19.43 -38.16 -26.83
CA TRP A 11 18.11 -37.89 -26.28
C TRP A 11 17.21 -39.10 -26.52
N THR A 12 16.79 -39.78 -25.46
CA THR A 12 15.70 -40.77 -25.50
C THR A 12 14.44 -40.15 -24.94
N VAL A 13 13.50 -39.90 -25.84
CA VAL A 13 12.09 -39.57 -25.56
C VAL A 13 11.37 -40.86 -25.16
N ARG A 14 10.64 -40.84 -24.03
CA ARG A 14 9.59 -41.83 -23.71
C ARG A 14 8.31 -41.09 -23.29
N PRO A 15 7.11 -41.62 -23.62
CA PRO A 15 5.89 -40.83 -23.70
C PRO A 15 5.00 -40.92 -22.45
N VAL A 16 4.31 -39.80 -22.21
CA VAL A 16 2.95 -39.56 -21.71
C VAL A 16 2.21 -40.73 -21.04
N MET A 17 1.74 -40.49 -19.81
CA MET A 17 0.60 -41.21 -19.23
C MET A 17 -0.37 -40.20 -18.59
N VAL A 18 -1.58 -40.17 -19.13
CA VAL A 18 -2.76 -39.40 -18.68
C VAL A 18 -3.61 -40.32 -17.80
N PRO A 19 -4.30 -39.81 -16.76
CA PRO A 19 -5.53 -40.43 -16.29
C PRO A 19 -6.74 -39.52 -16.56
N SER A 20 -7.70 -40.07 -17.30
CA SER A 20 -9.06 -39.53 -17.50
C SER A 20 -10.00 -39.98 -16.35
N PRO A 21 -11.20 -39.38 -16.24
CA PRO A 21 -11.94 -39.25 -14.98
C PRO A 21 -12.89 -40.41 -14.69
N MET A 22 -13.12 -40.69 -13.41
CA MET A 22 -14.24 -41.52 -12.95
C MET A 22 -15.42 -40.66 -12.52
N SER A 23 -16.52 -40.83 -13.26
CA SER A 23 -17.88 -40.52 -12.85
C SER A 23 -18.50 -41.74 -12.13
N THR A 24 -19.20 -41.57 -11.01
CA THR A 24 -20.64 -41.86 -10.89
C THR A 24 -21.17 -41.58 -9.48
N SER A 25 -22.35 -40.97 -9.48
CA SER A 25 -23.32 -40.69 -8.40
C SER A 25 -23.71 -41.90 -7.56
N TRP A 26 -24.21 -41.72 -6.32
CA TRP A 26 -25.51 -42.27 -5.84
C TRP A 26 -25.96 -41.63 -4.49
N ARG A 27 -27.08 -40.90 -4.56
CA ARG A 27 -28.25 -40.72 -3.65
C ARG A 27 -28.17 -40.26 -2.17
N ARG A 28 -28.90 -39.14 -1.96
CA ARG A 28 -30.03 -38.83 -1.03
C ARG A 28 -30.05 -39.41 0.40
N ALA A 29 -30.11 -38.48 1.36
CA ALA A 29 -31.03 -38.33 2.50
C ALA A 29 -30.39 -37.27 3.44
N SER A 30 -31.03 -36.35 4.15
CA SER A 30 -32.43 -36.11 4.55
C SER A 30 -32.50 -34.68 5.11
N GLU A 31 -33.66 -34.04 4.94
CA GLU A 31 -34.09 -32.85 5.67
C GLU A 31 -33.97 -33.03 7.19
N ARG A 32 -33.62 -31.94 7.90
CA ARG A 32 -34.06 -31.65 9.27
C ARG A 32 -33.82 -30.17 9.61
N GLU A 33 -34.91 -29.46 9.82
CA GLU A 33 -35.01 -28.19 10.54
C GLU A 33 -34.51 -28.34 11.99
N LEU A 34 -33.91 -27.29 12.56
CA LEU A 34 -34.40 -26.61 13.78
C LEU A 34 -33.41 -25.59 14.35
N ALA A 35 -33.97 -24.39 14.59
CA ALA A 35 -33.82 -23.53 15.76
C ALA A 35 -32.45 -22.93 16.16
N LEU A 36 -32.35 -21.61 15.98
CA LEU A 36 -31.46 -20.71 16.74
C LEU A 36 -32.22 -20.14 17.95
N PRO A 37 -31.63 -20.06 19.16
CA PRO A 37 -32.28 -19.45 20.30
C PRO A 37 -32.05 -17.94 20.36
N VAL A 38 -33.14 -17.21 20.61
CA VAL A 38 -33.19 -15.82 21.03
C VAL A 38 -32.94 -15.78 22.54
N CYS A 39 -31.93 -15.03 23.00
CA CYS A 39 -31.72 -14.76 24.42
C CYS A 39 -32.03 -13.30 24.73
N SER A 40 -33.10 -13.10 25.49
CA SER A 40 -33.54 -11.85 26.11
C SER A 40 -32.74 -11.54 27.37
N ILE A 41 -32.24 -10.31 27.52
CA ILE A 41 -31.87 -9.76 28.83
C ILE A 41 -32.41 -8.33 28.95
N GLN A 42 -33.39 -8.17 29.85
CA GLN A 42 -33.79 -6.91 30.47
C GLN A 42 -32.78 -6.54 31.55
N SER A 43 -32.41 -5.26 31.66
CA SER A 43 -31.99 -4.68 32.94
C SER A 43 -32.09 -3.14 32.93
N SER A 44 -33.16 -2.68 33.58
CA SER A 44 -33.36 -1.49 34.42
C SER A 44 -32.34 -0.34 34.44
N MET A 45 -32.91 0.86 34.33
CA MET A 45 -32.42 2.18 34.77
C MET A 45 -31.86 2.20 36.20
N ARG A 46 -30.80 2.99 36.42
CA ARG A 46 -30.68 3.86 37.59
C ARG A 46 -29.97 5.16 37.25
N CYS A 47 -30.54 6.23 37.77
CA CYS A 47 -30.20 7.63 37.61
C CYS A 47 -29.32 8.06 38.80
N SER A 48 -28.27 8.83 38.56
CA SER A 48 -27.66 9.67 39.59
C SER A 48 -27.13 10.96 38.96
N ARG A 49 -27.61 12.08 39.51
CA ARG A 49 -27.23 13.46 39.20
C ARG A 49 -25.90 13.79 39.89
N SER A 50 -25.06 14.59 39.23
CA SER A 50 -24.20 15.55 39.93
C SER A 50 -23.93 16.75 39.03
N SER A 51 -24.21 17.92 39.60
CA SER A 51 -24.07 19.27 39.07
C SER A 51 -22.69 19.88 39.37
N SER A 52 -22.12 20.66 38.45
CA SER A 52 -21.43 21.94 38.75
C SER A 52 -20.92 22.66 37.49
N THR A 53 -21.57 23.78 37.17
CA THR A 53 -21.03 25.13 36.82
C THR A 53 -19.63 25.30 36.20
N ARG A 54 -19.50 26.02 35.07
CA ARG A 54 -19.10 27.47 34.98
C ARG A 54 -18.83 27.93 33.52
N ASN A 55 -19.32 29.14 33.26
CA ASN A 55 -19.02 30.15 32.22
C ASN A 55 -17.73 29.99 31.39
N SER A 56 -17.80 30.28 30.08
CA SER A 56 -17.53 31.63 29.55
C SER A 56 -17.65 31.71 28.02
N SER A 57 -18.08 32.88 27.57
CA SER A 57 -18.29 33.37 26.21
C SER A 57 -17.05 33.42 25.31
N ARG A 58 -17.20 33.17 24.00
CA ARG A 58 -16.63 34.00 22.93
C ARG A 58 -17.14 33.63 21.52
N SER A 59 -17.83 34.61 20.93
CA SER A 59 -17.89 35.02 19.51
C SER A 59 -17.54 33.98 18.42
N VAL A 60 -18.55 33.57 17.63
CA VAL A 60 -18.35 33.03 16.29
C VAL A 60 -19.11 33.92 15.30
N ARG A 61 -18.35 34.55 14.41
CA ARG A 61 -18.85 35.32 13.26
C ARG A 61 -19.74 34.42 12.40
N THR A 62 -20.94 34.88 12.12
CA THR A 62 -21.84 34.32 11.10
C THR A 62 -21.27 34.59 9.70
N MET A 63 -20.71 33.56 9.05
CA MET A 63 -20.66 33.50 7.59
C MET A 63 -22.01 32.96 7.10
N GLN A 64 -22.79 33.82 6.45
CA GLN A 64 -24.01 33.44 5.75
C GLN A 64 -23.64 32.63 4.50
N ASN A 65 -23.96 31.34 4.50
CA ASN A 65 -23.87 30.49 3.31
C ASN A 65 -24.97 30.90 2.32
N SER A 66 -24.58 31.51 1.20
CA SER A 66 -25.46 32.01 0.13
C SER A 66 -26.04 30.93 -0.80
N SER A 67 -25.79 29.64 -0.54
CA SER A 67 -26.14 28.54 -1.45
C SER A 67 -27.52 27.90 -1.18
N GLN A 68 -28.21 28.26 -0.09
CA GLN A 68 -29.46 27.60 0.32
C GLN A 68 -30.69 27.86 -0.56
N PRO A 69 -30.88 29.06 -1.17
CA PRO A 69 -32.03 29.29 -2.05
C PRO A 69 -31.97 28.49 -3.36
N ALA A 70 -30.76 28.14 -3.83
CA ALA A 70 -30.55 27.38 -5.07
C ALA A 70 -30.96 25.91 -4.92
N LEU A 71 -30.63 25.30 -3.76
CA LEU A 71 -30.96 23.91 -3.44
C LEU A 71 -32.48 23.65 -3.39
N CYS A 72 -33.28 24.60 -2.87
CA CYS A 72 -34.73 24.48 -2.84
C CYS A 72 -35.37 24.59 -4.24
N ARG A 73 -34.86 25.47 -5.12
CA ARG A 73 -35.40 25.61 -6.48
C ARG A 73 -35.11 24.38 -7.33
N MET A 74 -33.91 23.82 -7.21
CA MET A 74 -33.51 22.62 -7.97
C MET A 74 -34.28 21.37 -7.54
N TYR A 75 -34.55 21.20 -6.25
CA TYR A 75 -35.31 20.04 -5.74
C TYR A 75 -36.77 20.04 -6.20
N VAL A 76 -37.40 21.22 -6.31
CA VAL A 76 -38.76 21.37 -6.86
C VAL A 76 -38.78 21.13 -8.37
N GLN A 77 -37.71 21.50 -9.09
CA GLN A 77 -37.56 21.23 -10.52
C GLN A 77 -37.34 19.75 -10.85
N MET A 78 -36.62 19.01 -9.98
CA MET A 78 -36.24 17.61 -10.25
C MET A 78 -37.34 16.60 -9.87
N TYR A 79 -38.21 16.93 -8.90
CA TYR A 79 -39.23 16.01 -8.36
C TYR A 79 -40.68 16.50 -8.53
N GLY A 80 -40.90 17.52 -9.36
CA GLY A 80 -42.20 18.14 -9.62
C GLY A 80 -43.14 17.30 -10.49
N ALA A 81 -43.56 16.12 -10.01
CA ALA A 81 -44.59 15.31 -10.66
C ALA A 81 -45.43 14.49 -9.66
N HIS A 82 -45.89 15.10 -8.56
CA HIS A 82 -46.99 14.52 -7.77
C HIS A 82 -47.92 15.63 -7.25
N ARG A 83 -49.21 15.55 -7.61
CA ARG A 83 -50.25 16.56 -7.35
C ARG A 83 -50.55 16.84 -5.88
N ASP A 84 -49.98 16.11 -4.92
CA ASP A 84 -50.23 16.28 -3.48
C ASP A 84 -49.20 17.16 -2.74
N VAL A 85 -48.09 17.55 -3.37
CA VAL A 85 -47.03 18.38 -2.72
C VAL A 85 -47.37 19.88 -2.71
N SER A 86 -48.29 20.31 -3.57
CA SER A 86 -48.70 21.72 -3.72
C SER A 86 -49.51 22.27 -2.54
N ARG A 87 -50.22 21.41 -1.78
CA ARG A 87 -50.97 21.84 -0.58
C ARG A 87 -50.10 21.99 0.67
N THR A 88 -49.02 21.23 0.79
CA THR A 88 -48.04 21.32 1.88
C THR A 88 -47.04 22.45 1.68
N GLY A 89 -46.69 22.78 0.43
CA GLY A 89 -45.83 23.91 0.09
C GLY A 89 -46.38 25.28 0.53
N HIS A 90 -47.70 25.48 0.43
CA HIS A 90 -48.33 26.75 0.82
C HIS A 90 -48.40 26.99 2.35
N ARG A 91 -48.35 25.95 3.19
CA ARG A 91 -48.32 26.11 4.66
C ARG A 91 -46.93 26.38 5.23
N LEU A 92 -45.86 26.00 4.51
CA LEU A 92 -44.48 26.16 4.99
C LEU A 92 -43.90 27.56 4.71
N ALA A 93 -44.53 28.36 3.86
CA ALA A 93 -44.06 29.69 3.47
C ALA A 93 -44.38 30.82 4.48
N ASN A 94 -45.26 30.60 5.46
CA ASN A 94 -45.75 31.64 6.38
C ASN A 94 -45.26 31.53 7.84
N CYS A 95 -44.22 30.74 8.13
CA CYS A 95 -43.62 30.71 9.46
C CYS A 95 -42.25 31.38 9.46
N ALA A 96 -42.21 32.62 9.98
CA ALA A 96 -40.97 33.29 10.32
C ALA A 96 -40.16 32.46 11.33
N GLY A 97 -38.89 32.18 10.99
CA GLY A 97 -37.89 31.65 11.92
C GLY A 97 -37.44 30.21 11.66
N PHE A 98 -36.56 30.02 10.67
CA PHE A 98 -35.78 28.79 10.54
C PHE A 98 -34.37 28.99 11.10
N GLN A 99 -34.21 28.70 12.40
CA GLN A 99 -32.90 28.38 12.98
C GLN A 99 -32.83 26.88 13.29
N SER A 100 -31.76 26.25 12.79
CA SER A 100 -31.30 24.87 13.01
C SER A 100 -31.91 23.74 12.16
N GLN A 101 -31.00 23.09 11.43
CA GLN A 101 -31.12 21.85 10.64
C GLN A 101 -31.83 20.70 11.38
N ARG A 102 -31.76 20.68 12.71
CA ARG A 102 -32.37 19.65 13.57
C ARG A 102 -33.90 19.72 13.60
N ARG A 103 -34.50 20.90 13.39
CA ARG A 103 -35.96 21.04 13.39
C ARG A 103 -36.57 20.57 12.07
N PHE A 104 -35.92 20.86 10.95
CA PHE A 104 -36.31 20.37 9.62
C PHE A 104 -36.32 18.84 9.53
N GLN A 105 -35.28 18.19 10.06
CA GLN A 105 -35.20 16.72 10.13
C GLN A 105 -36.27 16.09 11.03
N ARG A 106 -36.72 16.80 12.08
CA ARG A 106 -37.80 16.31 12.98
C ARG A 106 -39.17 16.45 12.34
N THR A 107 -39.43 17.54 11.62
CA THR A 107 -40.72 17.73 10.93
C THR A 107 -40.87 16.75 9.77
N LEU A 108 -39.81 16.47 9.00
CA LEU A 108 -39.82 15.44 7.94
C LEU A 108 -40.06 14.02 8.48
N LYS A 109 -39.59 13.71 9.70
CA LYS A 109 -39.83 12.40 10.34
C LYS A 109 -41.23 12.27 10.96
N ALA A 110 -41.94 13.38 11.18
CA ALA A 110 -43.22 13.38 11.89
C ALA A 110 -44.45 13.32 10.97
N THR A 111 -44.32 13.61 9.67
CA THR A 111 -45.49 13.80 8.78
C THR A 111 -45.68 12.79 7.65
N ALA A 112 -44.86 11.74 7.51
CA ALA A 112 -45.20 10.63 6.61
C ALA A 112 -44.44 9.35 6.95
N PRO A 113 -45.10 8.16 6.99
CA PRO A 113 -44.41 6.89 6.98
C PRO A 113 -44.09 6.54 5.52
N VAL A 114 -43.11 7.20 4.92
CA VAL A 114 -42.57 6.76 3.62
C VAL A 114 -41.24 6.08 3.88
N LYS A 115 -41.19 4.78 3.59
CA LYS A 115 -39.92 4.04 3.52
C LYS A 115 -39.04 4.70 2.45
N PHE A 116 -37.95 5.32 2.87
CA PHE A 116 -36.85 5.71 1.97
C PHE A 116 -35.56 5.02 2.45
N PRO A 117 -35.22 3.84 1.91
CA PRO A 117 -33.91 3.23 2.12
C PRO A 117 -32.82 3.84 1.21
N ASP A 118 -33.17 4.39 0.04
CA ASP A 118 -32.19 4.68 -1.01
C ASP A 118 -31.67 6.13 -1.04
N GLY A 119 -32.45 7.11 -0.55
CA GLY A 119 -32.08 8.53 -0.63
C GLY A 119 -30.92 8.98 0.28
N PHE A 120 -30.63 8.23 1.36
CA PHE A 120 -29.51 8.56 2.26
C PHE A 120 -28.16 8.15 1.68
N GLN A 121 -28.10 7.05 0.90
CA GLN A 121 -26.90 6.67 0.18
C GLN A 121 -26.62 7.67 -0.94
N GLU A 122 -27.60 8.01 -1.76
CA GLU A 122 -27.41 8.94 -2.88
C GLU A 122 -26.96 10.34 -2.43
N MET A 123 -27.52 10.86 -1.33
CA MET A 123 -27.10 12.16 -0.79
C MET A 123 -25.68 12.12 -0.21
N TRP A 124 -25.26 10.99 0.36
CA TRP A 124 -23.89 10.79 0.85
C TRP A 124 -22.89 10.63 -0.32
N TYR A 125 -23.27 9.90 -1.37
CA TYR A 125 -22.50 9.81 -2.61
C TYR A 125 -22.35 11.17 -3.29
N PHE A 126 -23.43 11.95 -3.37
CA PHE A 126 -23.41 13.29 -3.97
C PHE A 126 -22.55 14.27 -3.16
N GLN A 127 -22.65 14.24 -1.82
CA GLN A 127 -21.75 15.01 -0.96
C GLN A 127 -20.29 14.58 -1.10
N ARG A 128 -20.02 13.28 -1.27
CA ARG A 128 -18.66 12.76 -1.49
C ARG A 128 -18.10 13.19 -2.84
N MET A 129 -18.90 13.10 -3.91
CA MET A 129 -18.54 13.59 -5.25
C MET A 129 -18.26 15.10 -5.24
N LEU A 130 -19.10 15.91 -4.60
CA LEU A 130 -18.86 17.36 -4.50
C LEU A 130 -17.59 17.69 -3.70
N LYS A 131 -17.29 16.90 -2.67
CA LYS A 131 -16.09 17.07 -1.87
C LYS A 131 -14.83 16.67 -2.64
N GLU A 132 -14.89 15.58 -3.41
CA GLU A 132 -13.82 15.14 -4.31
C GLU A 132 -13.59 16.16 -5.42
N ALA A 133 -14.65 16.68 -6.06
CA ALA A 133 -14.56 17.69 -7.12
C ALA A 133 -13.97 19.03 -6.63
N ASN A 134 -14.35 19.49 -5.43
CA ASN A 134 -13.77 20.71 -4.86
C ASN A 134 -12.28 20.52 -4.49
N PHE A 135 -11.92 19.34 -3.97
CA PHE A 135 -10.53 19.03 -3.64
C PHE A 135 -9.65 18.94 -4.89
N MET A 136 -10.18 18.40 -6.00
CA MET A 136 -9.48 18.35 -7.29
C MET A 136 -9.19 19.75 -7.84
N LYS A 137 -10.18 20.66 -7.83
CA LYS A 137 -9.97 22.06 -8.27
C LYS A 137 -8.96 22.81 -7.42
N GLU A 138 -8.97 22.61 -6.11
CA GLU A 138 -7.93 23.19 -5.22
C GLU A 138 -6.55 22.64 -5.55
N ALA A 139 -6.44 21.34 -5.87
CA ALA A 139 -5.18 20.71 -6.22
C ALA A 139 -4.64 21.13 -7.60
N GLU A 140 -5.51 21.28 -8.61
CA GLU A 140 -5.19 21.83 -9.93
C GLU A 140 -4.69 23.28 -9.83
N THR A 141 -5.34 24.11 -8.99
CA THR A 141 -4.90 25.48 -8.72
C THR A 141 -3.47 25.49 -8.18
N ARG A 142 -3.19 24.64 -7.18
CA ARG A 142 -1.83 24.51 -6.61
C ARG A 142 -0.81 23.99 -7.62
N ALA A 143 -1.21 23.11 -8.53
CA ALA A 143 -0.36 22.65 -9.62
C ALA A 143 0.01 23.80 -10.58
N GLY A 144 -0.96 24.65 -10.94
CA GLY A 144 -0.72 25.84 -11.75
C GLY A 144 0.19 26.86 -11.06
N GLU A 145 0.01 27.09 -9.76
CA GLU A 145 0.88 27.95 -8.95
C GLU A 145 2.32 27.41 -8.88
N ALA A 146 2.50 26.10 -8.64
CA ALA A 146 3.81 25.48 -8.60
C ALA A 146 4.53 25.57 -9.96
N LEU A 147 3.79 25.39 -11.06
CA LEU A 147 4.33 25.53 -12.42
C LEU A 147 4.77 26.98 -12.68
N ARG A 148 3.93 27.96 -12.31
CA ARG A 148 4.26 29.38 -12.41
C ARG A 148 5.52 29.73 -11.62
N GLU A 149 5.60 29.30 -10.36
CA GLU A 149 6.73 29.58 -9.47
C GLU A 149 8.04 28.98 -10.01
N LEU A 150 7.98 27.80 -10.64
CA LEU A 150 9.15 27.19 -11.27
C LEU A 150 9.62 28.01 -12.48
N LEU A 151 8.69 28.42 -13.35
CA LEU A 151 9.00 29.09 -14.61
C LEU A 151 9.46 30.54 -14.40
N GLU A 152 8.85 31.27 -13.47
CA GLU A 152 9.20 32.68 -13.16
C GLU A 152 10.60 32.83 -12.55
N LYS A 153 11.20 31.75 -12.04
CA LYS A 153 12.58 31.75 -11.54
C LYS A 153 13.63 31.76 -12.66
N ILE A 154 13.23 31.59 -13.91
CA ILE A 154 14.14 31.46 -15.06
C ILE A 154 14.14 32.78 -15.84
N PRO A 155 15.24 33.55 -15.83
CA PRO A 155 15.24 34.92 -16.36
C PRO A 155 14.90 35.06 -17.85
N ILE A 156 15.15 34.02 -18.65
CA ILE A 156 14.89 34.03 -20.10
C ILE A 156 13.43 33.71 -20.46
N LEU A 157 12.63 33.29 -19.48
CA LEU A 157 11.23 32.90 -19.66
C LEU A 157 10.30 34.06 -19.32
N HIS A 158 9.34 34.31 -20.19
CA HIS A 158 8.16 35.12 -19.88
C HIS A 158 6.91 34.24 -19.92
N VAL A 159 6.17 34.17 -18.82
CA VAL A 159 4.89 33.45 -18.74
C VAL A 159 3.76 34.38 -19.21
N GLU A 160 3.16 34.11 -20.37
CA GLU A 160 2.03 34.89 -20.88
C GLU A 160 0.73 34.56 -20.15
N GLY A 161 0.54 33.28 -19.81
CA GLY A 161 -0.65 32.79 -19.13
C GLY A 161 -0.57 31.31 -18.78
N ILE A 162 -1.31 30.91 -17.76
CA ILE A 162 -1.56 29.51 -17.42
C ILE A 162 -3.06 29.41 -17.23
N ASP A 163 -3.73 28.78 -18.18
CA ASP A 163 -5.18 28.64 -18.17
C ASP A 163 -5.55 27.21 -17.84
N ALA A 164 -6.60 27.03 -17.04
CA ALA A 164 -7.31 25.77 -16.93
C ALA A 164 -8.39 25.76 -18.02
N GLU A 165 -8.37 24.81 -18.94
CA GLU A 165 -9.48 24.66 -19.88
C GLU A 165 -10.67 23.99 -19.18
N ALA A 166 -11.87 24.50 -19.46
CA ALA A 166 -13.11 23.99 -18.91
C ALA A 166 -14.17 23.87 -20.02
N VAL A 167 -14.01 22.92 -20.95
CA VAL A 167 -15.07 22.55 -21.92
C VAL A 167 -15.06 21.03 -22.18
N SER A 168 -16.01 20.52 -22.96
CA SER A 168 -16.47 19.12 -23.00
C SER A 168 -15.95 18.35 -24.23
N GLY A 169 -15.17 17.27 -24.00
CA GLY A 169 -14.75 16.25 -24.98
C GLY A 169 -14.06 15.03 -24.31
N ASP A 170 -13.69 13.99 -25.10
CA ASP A 170 -13.25 12.66 -24.60
C ASP A 170 -12.04 12.64 -23.62
N TRP A 171 -11.12 13.59 -23.72
CA TRP A 171 -10.05 13.89 -22.74
C TRP A 171 -9.43 15.25 -23.07
N GLU A 172 -9.17 16.08 -22.05
CA GLU A 172 -8.60 17.43 -22.18
C GLU A 172 -7.54 17.66 -21.08
N PRO A 173 -6.48 18.44 -21.36
CA PRO A 173 -5.44 18.72 -20.38
C PRO A 173 -5.95 19.69 -19.29
N ASP A 174 -5.56 19.43 -18.05
CA ASP A 174 -5.95 20.28 -16.91
C ASP A 174 -5.40 21.71 -16.99
N LEU A 175 -4.18 21.90 -17.52
CA LEU A 175 -3.54 23.21 -17.62
C LEU A 175 -2.77 23.39 -18.94
N ILE A 176 -2.86 24.59 -19.52
CA ILE A 176 -2.05 25.00 -20.66
C ILE A 176 -1.26 26.24 -20.28
N ALA A 177 0.07 26.13 -20.28
CA ALA A 177 0.97 27.25 -20.05
C ALA A 177 1.52 27.78 -21.38
N ARG A 178 1.34 29.09 -21.62
CA ARG A 178 1.89 29.79 -22.79
C ARG A 178 3.08 30.64 -22.37
N LEU A 179 4.21 30.42 -23.05
CA LEU A 179 5.52 30.95 -22.70
C LEU A 179 6.16 31.63 -23.91
N LEU A 180 6.97 32.67 -23.64
CA LEU A 180 7.93 33.21 -24.60
C LEU A 180 9.35 32.93 -24.10
N VAL A 181 10.16 32.32 -24.97
CA VAL A 181 11.62 32.14 -24.78
C VAL A 181 12.31 32.93 -25.88
N GLU A 182 13.05 33.98 -25.52
CA GLU A 182 13.71 34.86 -26.51
C GLU A 182 12.76 35.34 -27.63
N GLY A 183 11.50 35.61 -27.27
CA GLY A 183 10.45 36.04 -28.22
C GLY A 183 9.83 34.92 -29.06
N ARG A 184 10.22 33.66 -28.89
CA ARG A 184 9.60 32.49 -29.54
C ARG A 184 8.51 31.88 -28.66
N PRO A 185 7.30 31.63 -29.21
CA PRO A 185 6.22 31.03 -28.45
C PRO A 185 6.45 29.54 -28.19
N HIS A 186 6.21 29.13 -26.95
CA HIS A 186 6.22 27.74 -26.51
C HIS A 186 4.97 27.44 -25.68
N GLN A 187 4.46 26.23 -25.81
CA GLN A 187 3.30 25.76 -25.04
C GLN A 187 3.67 24.54 -24.21
N LEU A 188 3.27 24.54 -22.94
CA LEU A 188 3.29 23.36 -22.09
C LEU A 188 1.85 22.86 -21.93
N ILE A 189 1.62 21.59 -22.27
CA ILE A 189 0.35 20.91 -22.06
C ILE A 189 0.49 20.06 -20.81
N CYS A 190 -0.28 20.37 -19.77
CA CYS A 190 -0.08 19.77 -18.47
C CYS A 190 -1.31 18.98 -18.01
N GLU A 191 -1.05 17.80 -17.44
CA GLU A 191 -2.07 16.97 -16.79
C GLU A 191 -1.71 16.83 -15.32
N PHE A 192 -2.67 17.12 -14.44
CA PHE A 192 -2.54 16.92 -13.01
C PHE A 192 -3.25 15.64 -12.57
N LYS A 193 -2.54 14.78 -11.84
CA LYS A 193 -3.17 13.66 -11.13
C LYS A 193 -2.97 13.82 -9.63
N SER A 194 -4.04 13.61 -8.87
CA SER A 194 -4.02 13.62 -7.39
C SER A 194 -3.16 12.51 -6.77
N ASN A 195 -2.71 11.55 -7.58
CA ASN A 195 -1.82 10.47 -7.18
C ASN A 195 -0.73 10.26 -8.25
N GLY A 196 0.54 10.40 -7.84
CA GLY A 196 1.71 10.23 -8.71
C GLY A 196 2.29 8.81 -8.71
N GLN A 197 1.50 7.81 -8.32
CA GLN A 197 1.89 6.40 -8.42
C GLN A 197 1.90 5.91 -9.88
N PRO A 198 2.78 4.95 -10.24
CA PRO A 198 3.00 4.50 -11.62
C PRO A 198 1.73 4.17 -12.41
N ARG A 199 0.77 3.47 -11.80
CA ARG A 199 -0.48 3.08 -12.45
C ARG A 199 -1.24 4.28 -13.03
N TYR A 200 -1.31 5.37 -12.28
CA TYR A 200 -2.04 6.57 -12.68
C TYR A 200 -1.23 7.42 -13.66
N ALA A 201 0.09 7.47 -13.48
CA ALA A 201 0.97 8.19 -14.36
C ALA A 201 0.96 7.62 -15.78
N ARG A 202 0.97 6.28 -15.97
CA ARG A 202 1.00 5.68 -17.33
C ARG A 202 -0.16 6.13 -18.23
N ALA A 203 -1.37 6.15 -17.69
CA ALA A 203 -2.56 6.60 -18.43
C ALA A 203 -2.42 8.07 -18.83
N ALA A 204 -2.09 8.94 -17.85
CA ALA A 204 -1.90 10.37 -18.07
C ALA A 204 -0.81 10.69 -19.11
N LEU A 205 0.33 9.98 -19.04
CA LEU A 205 1.43 10.16 -19.99
C LEU A 205 1.05 9.76 -21.42
N LEU A 206 0.26 8.69 -21.58
CA LEU A 206 -0.25 8.28 -22.89
C LEU A 206 -1.22 9.32 -23.47
N GLU A 207 -2.15 9.79 -22.65
CA GLU A 207 -3.14 10.81 -23.02
C GLU A 207 -2.45 12.12 -23.43
N LEU A 208 -1.51 12.62 -22.62
CA LEU A 208 -0.69 13.81 -22.93
C LEU A 208 0.03 13.70 -24.27
N ARG A 209 0.71 12.57 -24.52
CA ARG A 209 1.43 12.36 -25.78
C ARG A 209 0.49 12.31 -26.98
N ASN A 210 -0.64 11.63 -26.84
CA ASN A 210 -1.64 11.55 -27.89
C ASN A 210 -2.20 12.94 -28.21
N TYR A 211 -2.50 13.75 -27.19
CA TYR A 211 -2.99 15.12 -27.38
C TYR A 211 -1.96 16.00 -28.08
N VAL A 212 -0.71 16.01 -27.61
CA VAL A 212 0.37 16.79 -28.26
C VAL A 212 0.59 16.36 -29.70
N ALA A 213 0.55 15.05 -29.99
CA ALA A 213 0.76 14.54 -31.35
C ALA A 213 -0.35 14.94 -32.34
N HIS A 214 -1.60 15.10 -31.88
CA HIS A 214 -2.75 15.32 -32.78
C HIS A 214 -3.34 16.72 -32.73
N ARG A 215 -3.24 17.42 -31.59
CA ARG A 215 -3.93 18.70 -31.33
C ARG A 215 -2.99 19.86 -31.04
N ALA A 216 -1.80 19.59 -30.49
CA ALA A 216 -0.84 20.63 -30.08
C ALA A 216 0.58 20.30 -30.56
N VAL A 217 0.75 20.14 -31.88
CA VAL A 217 2.03 19.75 -32.48
C VAL A 217 3.13 20.75 -32.11
N GLY A 218 4.22 20.25 -31.52
CA GLY A 218 5.35 21.08 -31.07
C GLY A 218 5.22 21.62 -29.64
N ALA A 219 4.10 21.40 -28.96
CA ALA A 219 3.97 21.65 -27.53
C ALA A 219 4.71 20.60 -26.70
N THR A 220 5.04 20.96 -25.45
CA THR A 220 5.76 20.07 -24.53
C THR A 220 4.78 19.48 -23.51
N PRO A 221 4.60 18.14 -23.46
CA PRO A 221 3.75 17.53 -22.46
C PRO A 221 4.44 17.57 -21.08
N VAL A 222 3.68 17.86 -20.03
CA VAL A 222 4.16 17.91 -18.65
C VAL A 222 3.19 17.18 -17.72
N PHE A 223 3.70 16.23 -16.94
CA PHE A 223 2.92 15.53 -15.92
C PHE A 223 3.11 16.16 -14.55
N ILE A 224 2.00 16.47 -13.86
CA ILE A 224 2.01 17.09 -12.53
C ILE A 224 1.31 16.19 -11.51
N ALA A 225 1.92 16.02 -10.34
CA ALA A 225 1.30 15.30 -9.21
C ALA A 225 1.79 15.85 -7.86
N PRO A 226 1.12 15.54 -6.73
CA PRO A 226 1.62 15.92 -5.41
C PRO A 226 3.07 15.46 -5.16
N TYR A 227 3.38 14.24 -5.58
CA TYR A 227 4.73 13.68 -5.52
C TYR A 227 4.95 12.70 -6.67
N ILE A 228 6.09 12.79 -7.32
CA ILE A 228 6.45 11.89 -8.43
C ILE A 228 7.62 11.00 -7.99
N SER A 229 7.35 9.70 -7.86
CA SER A 229 8.34 8.70 -7.46
C SER A 229 9.45 8.54 -8.51
N PRO A 230 10.66 8.08 -8.14
CA PRO A 230 11.75 7.85 -9.10
C PRO A 230 11.36 6.97 -10.29
N ALA A 231 10.54 5.93 -10.07
CA ALA A 231 10.03 5.07 -11.14
C ALA A 231 9.16 5.84 -12.14
N VAL A 232 8.33 6.77 -11.67
CA VAL A 232 7.52 7.62 -12.55
C VAL A 232 8.38 8.67 -13.26
N ARG A 233 9.42 9.22 -12.61
CA ARG A 233 10.36 10.13 -13.28
C ARG A 233 11.08 9.46 -14.44
N GLN A 234 11.55 8.23 -14.22
CA GLN A 234 12.16 7.42 -15.27
C GLN A 234 11.16 7.16 -16.40
N LEU A 235 9.92 6.80 -16.06
CA LEU A 235 8.86 6.61 -17.06
C LEU A 235 8.58 7.89 -17.86
N CYS A 236 8.53 9.05 -17.21
CA CYS A 236 8.38 10.34 -17.91
C CYS A 236 9.54 10.58 -18.89
N ASP A 237 10.77 10.31 -18.47
CA ASP A 237 11.96 10.45 -19.32
C ASP A 237 11.90 9.52 -20.55
N GLU A 238 11.64 8.22 -20.35
CA GLU A 238 11.48 7.24 -21.42
C GLU A 238 10.38 7.61 -22.44
N LYS A 239 9.37 8.36 -21.99
CA LYS A 239 8.24 8.78 -22.82
C LYS A 239 8.41 10.19 -23.40
N GLY A 240 9.51 10.89 -23.09
CA GLY A 240 9.75 12.27 -23.54
C GLY A 240 8.72 13.26 -22.97
N VAL A 241 8.25 13.02 -21.75
CA VAL A 241 7.29 13.88 -21.05
C VAL A 241 8.00 14.59 -19.90
N GLY A 242 7.82 15.90 -19.81
CA GLY A 242 8.30 16.67 -18.66
C GLY A 242 7.52 16.31 -17.41
N TYR A 243 8.05 16.63 -16.23
CA TYR A 243 7.34 16.45 -14.98
C TYR A 243 7.57 17.60 -13.99
N LEU A 244 6.62 17.78 -13.10
CA LEU A 244 6.68 18.66 -11.94
C LEU A 244 5.93 18.02 -10.78
N ASP A 245 6.50 18.04 -9.57
CA ASP A 245 5.74 17.72 -8.36
C ASP A 245 5.70 18.86 -7.35
N LEU A 246 4.73 18.80 -6.44
CA LEU A 246 4.50 19.84 -5.43
C LEU A 246 5.56 19.84 -4.31
N GLU A 247 6.50 18.91 -4.36
CA GLU A 247 7.63 18.79 -3.44
C GLU A 247 8.89 19.43 -4.04
N GLY A 248 8.80 19.91 -5.29
CA GLY A 248 9.84 20.67 -5.99
C GLY A 248 10.73 19.85 -6.91
N ASN A 249 10.41 18.57 -7.16
CA ASN A 249 11.07 17.82 -8.22
C ASN A 249 10.51 18.24 -9.57
N ALA A 250 11.39 18.52 -10.53
CA ALA A 250 10.97 18.91 -11.87
C ALA A 250 11.98 18.45 -12.91
N ARG A 251 11.49 18.09 -14.09
CA ARG A 251 12.29 17.97 -15.30
C ARG A 251 11.49 18.43 -16.49
N ILE A 252 11.84 19.55 -17.10
CA ILE A 252 11.10 20.11 -18.23
C ILE A 252 12.13 20.59 -19.27
N ALA A 253 11.94 20.20 -20.53
CA ALA A 253 12.86 20.53 -21.61
C ALA A 253 12.09 21.00 -22.85
N PHE A 254 12.36 22.22 -23.32
CA PHE A 254 11.75 22.81 -24.52
C PHE A 254 12.57 24.01 -25.00
N GLY A 255 12.59 24.28 -26.31
CA GLY A 255 13.10 25.55 -26.84
C GLY A 255 14.53 25.93 -26.44
N GLY A 256 15.41 24.95 -26.18
CA GLY A 256 16.77 25.19 -25.68
C GLY A 256 16.88 25.42 -24.17
N VAL A 257 15.76 25.44 -23.45
CA VAL A 257 15.67 25.48 -21.99
C VAL A 257 15.63 24.05 -21.44
N PHE A 258 16.47 23.76 -20.46
CA PHE A 258 16.46 22.52 -19.70
C PHE A 258 16.38 22.84 -18.21
N ILE A 259 15.33 22.36 -17.56
CA ILE A 259 15.07 22.53 -16.13
C ILE A 259 15.18 21.15 -15.51
N GLU A 260 16.05 20.99 -14.52
CA GLU A 260 16.11 19.78 -13.70
C GLU A 260 16.33 20.14 -12.23
N ARG A 261 15.46 19.62 -11.38
CA ARG A 261 15.54 19.79 -9.92
C ARG A 261 15.13 18.50 -9.25
N THR A 262 15.94 18.05 -8.32
CA THR A 262 15.67 16.86 -7.51
C THR A 262 15.76 17.22 -6.02
N VAL A 263 14.72 16.87 -5.28
CA VAL A 263 14.67 16.92 -3.82
C VAL A 263 14.91 15.50 -3.30
N ALA A 264 15.86 15.36 -2.38
CA ALA A 264 16.31 14.07 -1.87
C ALA A 264 15.26 13.37 -0.99
N ASP A 265 14.47 14.15 -0.25
CA ASP A 265 13.52 13.61 0.72
C ASP A 265 12.19 13.22 0.08
N LYS A 266 11.70 12.03 0.45
CA LYS A 266 10.34 11.59 0.11
C LYS A 266 9.33 12.30 1.02
N PRO A 267 8.13 12.65 0.54
CA PRO A 267 7.09 13.26 1.37
C PRO A 267 6.72 12.37 2.55
N VAL A 268 6.36 12.99 3.67
CA VAL A 268 5.94 12.27 4.88
C VAL A 268 4.75 11.34 4.60
N ALA A 269 3.82 11.75 3.74
CA ALA A 269 2.67 10.94 3.34
C ALA A 269 3.10 9.67 2.59
N GLU A 270 3.91 9.81 1.54
CA GLU A 270 4.42 8.67 0.77
C GLU A 270 5.27 7.73 1.63
N GLN A 271 6.13 8.28 2.50
CA GLN A 271 6.89 7.48 3.46
C GLN A 271 5.97 6.68 4.39
N ARG A 272 4.86 7.27 4.85
CA ARG A 272 3.90 6.59 5.73
C ARG A 272 3.18 5.46 5.01
N GLU A 273 2.75 5.67 3.77
CA GLU A 273 2.13 4.64 2.95
C GLU A 273 3.08 3.48 2.67
N LEU A 274 4.30 3.77 2.20
CA LEU A 274 5.33 2.74 1.98
C LEU A 274 5.63 1.97 3.28
N LYS A 275 5.88 2.67 4.39
CA LYS A 275 6.10 2.03 5.69
C LYS A 275 4.91 1.21 6.15
N SER A 276 3.67 1.56 5.75
CA SER A 276 2.47 0.79 6.09
C SER A 276 2.43 -0.57 5.39
N LEU A 277 2.94 -0.67 4.15
CA LEU A 277 3.07 -1.92 3.40
C LEU A 277 4.11 -2.88 4.01
N PHE A 278 5.04 -2.36 4.79
CA PHE A 278 6.10 -3.16 5.41
C PHE A 278 5.89 -3.39 6.91
N ARG A 279 4.71 -3.04 7.45
CA ARG A 279 4.33 -3.37 8.84
C ARG A 279 4.10 -4.88 9.00
N PRO A 280 4.18 -5.42 10.24
CA PRO A 280 4.20 -6.86 10.47
C PRO A 280 3.07 -7.68 9.79
N LYS A 281 1.84 -7.18 9.78
CA LYS A 281 0.69 -7.84 9.11
C LYS A 281 0.79 -7.79 7.59
N SER A 282 1.06 -6.63 7.01
CA SER A 282 1.34 -6.52 5.57
C SER A 282 2.52 -7.39 5.16
N ALA A 283 3.59 -7.39 5.96
CA ALA A 283 4.80 -8.17 5.76
C ALA A 283 4.53 -9.69 5.72
N GLN A 284 3.60 -10.22 6.53
CA GLN A 284 3.19 -11.63 6.46
C GLN A 284 2.63 -11.99 5.08
N VAL A 285 1.79 -11.12 4.50
CA VAL A 285 1.27 -11.26 3.14
C VAL A 285 2.41 -11.20 2.11
N LEU A 286 3.31 -10.22 2.25
CA LEU A 286 4.43 -10.05 1.32
C LEU A 286 5.39 -11.24 1.33
N ARG A 287 5.71 -11.82 2.49
CA ARG A 287 6.58 -13.01 2.59
C ARG A 287 5.92 -14.24 1.94
N ALA A 288 4.61 -14.41 2.10
CA ALA A 288 3.87 -15.47 1.42
C ALA A 288 3.96 -15.32 -0.11
N MET A 289 3.73 -14.11 -0.63
CA MET A 289 3.81 -13.84 -2.08
C MET A 289 5.24 -13.94 -2.62
N LEU A 290 6.25 -13.44 -1.89
CA LEU A 290 7.65 -13.48 -2.33
C LEU A 290 8.25 -14.90 -2.35
N ARG A 291 7.64 -15.85 -1.62
CA ARG A 291 8.02 -17.27 -1.68
C ARG A 291 7.70 -17.89 -3.04
N ASP A 292 6.62 -17.45 -3.67
CA ASP A 292 6.22 -17.88 -5.01
C ASP A 292 5.62 -16.69 -5.81
N PRO A 293 6.48 -15.81 -6.36
CA PRO A 293 6.04 -14.56 -6.98
C PRO A 293 5.21 -14.75 -8.24
N GLY A 294 5.45 -15.84 -8.97
CA GLY A 294 4.74 -16.15 -10.22
C GLY A 294 3.34 -16.69 -10.00
N ARG A 295 3.02 -17.12 -8.77
CA ARG A 295 1.71 -17.66 -8.43
C ARG A 295 0.65 -16.57 -8.37
N ALA A 296 -0.53 -16.89 -8.93
CA ALA A 296 -1.73 -16.09 -8.76
C ALA A 296 -2.41 -16.41 -7.42
N TRP A 297 -2.50 -15.40 -6.57
CA TRP A 297 -3.02 -15.52 -5.22
C TRP A 297 -4.43 -14.94 -5.09
N ARG A 298 -5.37 -15.73 -4.59
CA ARG A 298 -6.70 -15.21 -4.21
C ARG A 298 -6.61 -14.48 -2.88
N VAL A 299 -7.41 -13.42 -2.71
CA VAL A 299 -7.44 -12.63 -1.46
C VAL A 299 -7.81 -13.48 -0.25
N THR A 300 -8.75 -14.42 -0.42
CA THR A 300 -9.16 -15.36 0.64
C THR A 300 -8.02 -16.28 1.05
N GLU A 301 -7.28 -16.79 0.07
CA GLU A 301 -6.16 -17.67 0.32
C GLU A 301 -5.01 -16.94 1.04
N LEU A 302 -4.67 -15.71 0.58
CA LEU A 302 -3.66 -14.90 1.27
C LEU A 302 -4.06 -14.62 2.71
N SER A 303 -5.35 -14.37 2.97
CA SER A 303 -5.87 -14.15 4.32
C SER A 303 -5.69 -15.38 5.21
N GLU A 304 -6.00 -16.57 4.69
CA GLU A 304 -5.85 -17.84 5.40
C GLU A 304 -4.38 -18.16 5.71
N ILE A 305 -3.49 -18.10 4.70
CA ILE A 305 -2.08 -18.46 4.87
C ILE A 305 -1.31 -17.46 5.72
N SER A 306 -1.63 -16.17 5.63
CA SER A 306 -0.94 -15.14 6.41
C SER A 306 -1.54 -14.89 7.79
N GLY A 307 -2.74 -15.41 8.08
CA GLY A 307 -3.47 -15.10 9.32
C GLY A 307 -3.88 -13.62 9.43
N VAL A 308 -3.97 -12.92 8.29
CA VAL A 308 -4.31 -11.50 8.18
C VAL A 308 -5.74 -11.36 7.70
N SER A 309 -6.49 -10.33 8.13
CA SER A 309 -7.89 -10.15 7.71
C SER A 309 -8.02 -9.82 6.21
N LEU A 310 -9.11 -10.27 5.58
CA LEU A 310 -9.43 -10.00 4.16
C LEU A 310 -9.34 -8.52 3.78
N GLY A 311 -9.84 -7.64 4.64
CA GLY A 311 -9.78 -6.19 4.42
C GLY A 311 -8.35 -5.65 4.39
N HIS A 312 -7.47 -6.18 5.24
CA HIS A 312 -6.07 -5.77 5.25
C HIS A 312 -5.30 -6.34 4.07
N VAL A 313 -5.55 -7.60 3.68
CA VAL A 313 -5.02 -8.18 2.43
C VAL A 313 -5.46 -7.36 1.21
N SER A 314 -6.71 -6.89 1.19
CA SER A 314 -7.21 -6.02 0.11
C SER A 314 -6.48 -4.68 0.05
N ASN A 315 -6.15 -4.08 1.20
CA ASN A 315 -5.35 -2.87 1.25
C ASN A 315 -3.91 -3.10 0.74
N VAL A 316 -3.29 -4.22 1.12
CA VAL A 316 -1.97 -4.62 0.61
C VAL A 316 -2.03 -4.81 -0.91
N ARG A 317 -3.05 -5.52 -1.42
CA ARG A 317 -3.29 -5.68 -2.86
C ARG A 317 -3.34 -4.34 -3.59
N THR A 318 -4.13 -3.38 -3.10
CA THR A 318 -4.23 -2.06 -3.70
C THR A 318 -2.87 -1.38 -3.72
N GLY A 319 -2.16 -1.33 -2.59
CA GLY A 319 -0.86 -0.67 -2.50
C GLY A 319 0.23 -1.31 -3.38
N LEU A 320 0.16 -2.62 -3.62
CA LEU A 320 1.04 -3.33 -4.55
C LEU A 320 0.72 -3.01 -6.03
N ILE A 321 -0.57 -3.00 -6.39
CA ILE A 321 -1.02 -2.69 -7.77
C ILE A 321 -0.72 -1.24 -8.13
N ASP A 322 -1.00 -0.33 -7.21
CA ASP A 322 -0.74 1.10 -7.33
C ASP A 322 0.72 1.39 -7.69
N ARG A 323 1.64 0.64 -7.10
CA ARG A 323 3.10 0.75 -7.32
C ARG A 323 3.61 -0.13 -8.47
N GLU A 324 2.72 -0.80 -9.19
CA GLU A 324 3.04 -1.77 -10.25
C GLU A 324 3.94 -2.94 -9.80
N TRP A 325 4.01 -3.17 -8.48
CA TRP A 325 4.71 -4.34 -7.91
C TRP A 325 3.91 -5.62 -8.04
N ALA A 326 2.60 -5.50 -8.25
CA ALA A 326 1.71 -6.61 -8.56
C ALA A 326 0.71 -6.23 -9.65
N ARG A 327 0.17 -7.26 -10.32
CA ARG A 327 -0.94 -7.12 -11.28
C ARG A 327 -2.10 -8.02 -10.88
N ALA A 328 -3.31 -7.55 -11.16
CA ALA A 328 -4.49 -8.41 -11.11
C ALA A 328 -4.54 -9.28 -12.37
N SER A 329 -4.90 -10.54 -12.19
CA SER A 329 -5.22 -11.51 -13.23
C SER A 329 -6.56 -12.17 -12.91
N ASP A 330 -7.12 -12.90 -13.87
CA ASP A 330 -8.38 -13.64 -13.66
C ASP A 330 -8.27 -14.67 -12.52
N ASP A 331 -7.07 -15.22 -12.32
CA ASP A 331 -6.79 -16.23 -11.29
C ASP A 331 -6.41 -15.63 -9.92
N GLY A 332 -6.12 -14.32 -9.85
CA GLY A 332 -5.75 -13.64 -8.61
C GLY A 332 -4.68 -12.56 -8.77
N LEU A 333 -4.05 -12.19 -7.66
CA LEU A 333 -2.96 -11.22 -7.59
C LEU A 333 -1.61 -11.92 -7.83
N VAL A 334 -0.82 -11.41 -8.78
CA VAL A 334 0.52 -11.93 -9.10
C VAL A 334 1.56 -10.82 -8.89
N LEU A 335 2.73 -11.13 -8.33
CA LEU A 335 3.82 -10.16 -8.24
C LEU A 335 4.45 -9.98 -9.62
N SER A 336 4.50 -8.74 -10.10
CA SER A 336 5.14 -8.36 -11.36
C SER A 336 6.59 -7.93 -11.17
N GLU A 337 6.87 -7.22 -10.08
CA GLU A 337 8.21 -6.67 -9.79
C GLU A 337 8.70 -7.10 -8.39
N PRO A 338 8.91 -8.41 -8.15
CA PRO A 338 9.30 -8.91 -6.83
C PRO A 338 10.67 -8.37 -6.37
N ASN A 339 11.58 -8.13 -7.32
CA ASN A 339 12.88 -7.50 -7.04
C ASN A 339 12.70 -6.07 -6.51
N ALA A 340 11.96 -5.23 -7.23
CA ALA A 340 11.73 -3.84 -6.83
C ALA A 340 10.98 -3.73 -5.49
N LEU A 341 10.01 -4.64 -5.25
CA LEU A 341 9.33 -4.75 -3.96
C LEU A 341 10.31 -5.07 -2.82
N LEU A 342 11.19 -6.05 -3.01
CA LEU A 342 12.18 -6.44 -2.00
C LEU A 342 13.22 -5.34 -1.75
N ASP A 343 13.65 -4.63 -2.79
CA ASP A 343 14.53 -3.45 -2.68
C ASP A 343 13.88 -2.34 -1.85
N ALA A 344 12.64 -1.98 -2.17
CA ALA A 344 11.91 -0.97 -1.42
C ALA A 344 11.68 -1.38 0.04
N TRP A 345 11.49 -2.68 0.30
CA TRP A 345 11.37 -3.20 1.66
C TRP A 345 12.70 -3.07 2.41
N ARG A 346 13.82 -3.50 1.81
CA ARG A 346 15.17 -3.33 2.40
C ARG A 346 15.43 -1.88 2.79
N ASP A 347 15.20 -0.95 1.86
CA ASP A 347 15.55 0.47 2.05
C ASP A 347 14.76 1.16 3.17
N SER A 348 13.62 0.58 3.56
CA SER A 348 12.78 1.07 4.65
C SER A 348 12.73 0.10 5.84
N TYR A 349 13.58 -0.93 5.83
CA TYR A 349 13.55 -2.00 6.81
C TYR A 349 13.99 -1.49 8.18
N THR A 350 13.25 -1.90 9.19
CA THR A 350 13.61 -1.70 10.59
C THR A 350 13.48 -3.03 11.31
N ALA A 351 14.43 -3.33 12.19
CA ALA A 351 14.40 -4.55 12.98
C ALA A 351 13.02 -4.76 13.64
N PRO A 352 12.48 -6.00 13.67
CA PRO A 352 11.18 -6.27 14.23
C PRO A 352 11.12 -5.82 15.69
N PRO A 353 10.06 -5.12 16.13
CA PRO A 353 9.96 -4.67 17.52
C PRO A 353 9.87 -5.89 18.44
N GLY A 354 10.67 -5.90 19.50
CA GLY A 354 10.76 -7.03 20.40
C GLY A 354 11.77 -6.79 21.52
N GLU A 355 11.82 -7.72 22.46
CA GLU A 355 12.85 -7.74 23.49
C GLU A 355 14.09 -8.44 22.95
N ARG A 356 15.23 -7.74 22.94
CA ARG A 356 16.52 -8.28 22.50
C ARG A 356 17.36 -8.65 23.71
N LEU A 357 17.47 -9.94 23.97
CA LEU A 357 18.16 -10.52 25.11
C LEU A 357 19.56 -10.99 24.71
N ARG A 358 20.53 -10.75 25.60
CA ARG A 358 21.95 -11.07 25.40
C ARG A 358 22.38 -12.15 26.36
N PHE A 359 22.99 -13.19 25.82
CA PHE A 359 23.43 -14.35 26.57
C PHE A 359 24.86 -14.75 26.22
N TYR A 360 25.44 -15.50 27.13
CA TYR A 360 26.69 -16.22 26.93
C TYR A 360 26.45 -17.72 27.01
N THR A 361 27.21 -18.47 26.21
CA THR A 361 27.37 -19.92 26.34
C THR A 361 28.82 -20.31 26.09
N SER A 362 29.27 -21.38 26.76
CA SER A 362 30.57 -22.01 26.51
C SER A 362 30.52 -23.03 25.37
N LEU A 363 29.32 -23.41 24.90
CA LEU A 363 29.16 -24.28 23.75
C LEU A 363 29.68 -23.59 22.49
N HIS A 364 30.32 -24.36 21.61
CA HIS A 364 30.88 -23.89 20.35
C HIS A 364 30.95 -25.05 19.34
N GLY A 365 31.13 -24.71 18.06
CA GLY A 365 31.22 -25.69 16.98
C GLY A 365 30.01 -26.62 16.91
N SER A 366 30.25 -27.90 16.60
CA SER A 366 29.18 -28.89 16.45
C SER A 366 28.33 -29.07 17.71
N ALA A 367 28.92 -28.94 18.91
CA ALA A 367 28.17 -29.06 20.16
C ALA A 367 27.10 -27.97 20.32
N LEU A 368 27.39 -26.74 19.89
CA LEU A 368 26.41 -25.66 19.88
C LEU A 368 25.37 -25.89 18.79
N GLU A 369 25.80 -26.26 17.59
CA GLU A 369 24.91 -26.48 16.45
C GLU A 369 23.91 -27.62 16.72
N ASP A 370 24.37 -28.75 17.26
CA ASP A 370 23.52 -29.89 17.59
C ASP A 370 22.54 -29.58 18.73
N ALA A 371 22.99 -28.85 19.76
CA ALA A 371 22.13 -28.40 20.85
C ALA A 371 21.06 -27.42 20.37
N ALA A 372 21.44 -26.45 19.52
CA ALA A 372 20.52 -25.51 18.91
C ALA A 372 19.50 -26.25 18.04
N ARG A 373 19.94 -27.09 17.10
CA ARG A 373 19.05 -27.87 16.23
C ARG A 373 18.09 -28.73 17.03
N SER A 374 18.55 -29.35 18.12
CA SER A 374 17.70 -30.15 18.99
C SER A 374 16.62 -29.31 19.69
N ALA A 375 16.93 -28.08 20.10
CA ALA A 375 15.97 -27.16 20.71
C ALA A 375 14.96 -26.57 19.71
N LEU A 376 15.38 -26.44 18.44
CA LEU A 376 14.57 -25.85 17.36
C LEU A 376 13.65 -26.87 16.69
N ARG A 377 13.95 -28.17 16.77
CA ARG A 377 13.11 -29.22 16.18
C ARG A 377 11.67 -29.07 16.64
N ALA A 378 10.75 -29.17 15.68
CA ALA A 378 9.33 -29.29 15.96
C ALA A 378 9.09 -30.58 16.75
N ASP A 379 8.86 -30.42 18.04
CA ASP A 379 8.38 -31.46 18.94
C ASP A 379 6.93 -31.15 19.35
N ASN A 380 6.29 -32.05 20.09
CA ASN A 380 4.94 -31.78 20.64
C ASN A 380 4.93 -30.67 21.70
N SER A 381 6.03 -29.94 21.92
CA SER A 381 6.15 -28.91 22.94
C SER A 381 5.86 -27.51 22.37
N PRO A 382 5.01 -26.68 23.00
CA PRO A 382 4.41 -25.47 22.42
C PRO A 382 5.34 -24.26 22.14
N GLY A 383 6.66 -24.40 22.22
CA GLY A 383 7.61 -23.29 22.02
C GLY A 383 8.25 -23.27 20.64
N ARG A 384 8.22 -22.10 19.98
CA ARG A 384 8.81 -21.88 18.65
C ARG A 384 10.05 -21.01 18.73
N ALA A 385 11.07 -21.41 17.98
CA ALA A 385 12.28 -20.64 17.78
C ALA A 385 12.86 -20.93 16.39
N ALA A 386 13.70 -20.04 15.90
CA ALA A 386 14.42 -20.20 14.65
C ALA A 386 15.78 -19.52 14.72
N PHE A 387 16.77 -20.08 14.01
CA PHE A 387 17.97 -19.34 13.64
C PHE A 387 17.57 -18.09 12.86
N ALA A 388 18.26 -16.98 13.11
CA ALA A 388 18.00 -15.68 12.51
C ALA A 388 19.29 -15.04 11.99
N SER A 389 19.18 -14.01 11.15
CA SER A 389 20.32 -13.22 10.65
C SER A 389 21.48 -14.12 10.16
N PHE A 390 22.73 -13.85 10.57
CA PHE A 390 23.90 -14.65 10.20
C PHE A 390 23.77 -16.15 10.52
N SER A 391 23.08 -16.51 11.61
CA SER A 391 22.89 -17.92 11.96
C SER A 391 21.93 -18.63 11.02
N ALA A 392 20.88 -17.95 10.53
CA ALA A 392 20.04 -18.48 9.46
C ALA A 392 20.81 -18.54 8.13
N ALA A 393 21.57 -17.49 7.83
CA ALA A 393 22.36 -17.37 6.60
C ALA A 393 23.35 -18.52 6.44
N GLN A 394 23.98 -18.98 7.53
CA GLN A 394 24.89 -20.14 7.51
C GLN A 394 24.24 -21.42 6.93
N TRP A 395 22.93 -21.60 7.12
CA TRP A 395 22.19 -22.74 6.58
C TRP A 395 21.59 -22.48 5.20
N LEU A 396 21.25 -21.23 4.90
CA LEU A 396 20.57 -20.86 3.66
C LEU A 396 21.55 -20.59 2.50
N SER A 397 22.60 -19.82 2.77
CA SER A 397 23.61 -19.33 1.82
C SER A 397 24.87 -18.89 2.59
N PRO A 398 25.72 -19.85 3.01
CA PRO A 398 26.86 -19.57 3.88
C PRO A 398 27.93 -18.72 3.18
N TYR A 399 28.14 -17.50 3.70
CA TYR A 399 29.12 -16.52 3.18
C TYR A 399 30.06 -15.99 4.28
N ALA A 400 29.49 -15.42 5.34
CA ALA A 400 30.24 -14.81 6.44
C ALA A 400 30.27 -15.72 7.68
N ARG A 401 31.39 -15.71 8.40
CA ARG A 401 31.50 -16.33 9.73
C ARG A 401 31.40 -15.26 10.82
N THR A 402 30.48 -15.47 11.77
CA THR A 402 30.32 -14.60 12.94
C THR A 402 30.58 -15.39 14.22
N GLY A 403 31.19 -14.74 15.22
CA GLY A 403 31.39 -15.33 16.55
C GLY A 403 30.14 -15.30 17.45
N SER A 404 29.07 -14.66 16.98
CA SER A 404 27.78 -14.56 17.67
C SER A 404 26.71 -15.34 16.93
N HIS A 405 25.77 -15.91 17.69
CA HIS A 405 24.62 -16.65 17.21
C HIS A 405 23.33 -15.85 17.46
N TYR A 406 22.42 -15.88 16.49
CA TYR A 406 21.20 -15.07 16.50
C TYR A 406 19.97 -15.95 16.36
N PHE A 407 18.96 -15.70 17.19
CA PHE A 407 17.71 -16.44 17.19
C PHE A 407 16.51 -15.50 17.31
N PHE A 408 15.39 -15.88 16.70
CA PHE A 408 14.06 -15.43 17.10
C PHE A 408 13.36 -16.54 17.87
N ALA A 409 12.61 -16.18 18.90
CA ALA A 409 11.83 -17.14 19.67
C ALA A 409 10.58 -16.50 20.28
N ASP A 410 9.54 -17.28 20.51
CA ASP A 410 8.53 -16.93 21.51
C ASP A 410 9.04 -17.17 22.94
N ASP A 411 8.26 -16.81 23.96
CA ASP A 411 8.66 -16.96 25.37
C ASP A 411 9.02 -18.40 25.76
N GLN A 412 8.36 -19.40 25.15
CA GLN A 412 8.62 -20.80 25.45
C GLN A 412 9.84 -21.31 24.67
N GLY A 413 10.01 -20.90 23.42
CA GLY A 413 11.18 -21.14 22.60
C GLY A 413 12.44 -20.54 23.22
N LEU A 414 12.34 -19.36 23.84
CA LEU A 414 13.42 -18.76 24.61
C LEU A 414 13.86 -19.68 25.75
N ARG A 415 12.91 -20.23 26.52
CA ARG A 415 13.23 -21.17 27.61
C ARG A 415 13.88 -22.45 27.09
N LYS A 416 13.41 -22.98 25.95
CA LYS A 416 14.03 -24.15 25.28
C LYS A 416 15.49 -23.84 24.92
N LEU A 417 15.74 -22.69 24.29
CA LEU A 417 17.08 -22.25 23.91
C LEU A 417 17.97 -22.06 25.15
N GLN A 418 17.45 -21.43 26.21
CA GLN A 418 18.18 -21.23 27.46
C GLN A 418 18.64 -22.55 28.08
N ALA A 419 17.75 -23.53 28.15
CA ALA A 419 18.06 -24.85 28.71
C ALA A 419 19.06 -25.62 27.83
N ALA A 420 18.78 -25.73 26.53
CA ALA A 420 19.59 -26.54 25.62
C ALA A 420 20.99 -25.97 25.40
N LEU A 421 21.11 -24.64 25.25
CA LEU A 421 22.37 -23.96 25.01
C LEU A 421 23.10 -23.55 26.30
N LYS A 422 22.54 -23.86 27.48
CA LYS A 422 23.09 -23.48 28.79
C LYS A 422 23.36 -21.97 28.88
N LEU A 423 22.39 -21.17 28.42
CA LEU A 423 22.56 -19.73 28.30
C LEU A 423 22.59 -19.06 29.67
N THR A 424 23.56 -18.17 29.87
CA THR A 424 23.61 -17.27 31.03
C THR A 424 23.42 -15.83 30.57
N PRO A 425 22.58 -15.02 31.26
CA PRO A 425 22.45 -13.60 30.93
C PRO A 425 23.80 -12.90 30.99
N SER A 426 24.12 -12.07 29.99
CA SER A 426 25.39 -11.35 29.96
C SER A 426 25.20 -9.88 29.58
N SER A 427 25.94 -9.01 30.28
CA SER A 427 26.05 -7.58 29.97
C SER A 427 27.29 -7.23 29.14
N LYS A 428 28.27 -8.15 29.03
CA LYS A 428 29.49 -8.00 28.22
C LYS A 428 30.02 -9.36 27.74
N GLY A 429 30.44 -9.43 26.48
CA GLY A 429 31.02 -10.65 25.91
C GLY A 429 29.96 -11.69 25.53
N GLU A 430 28.76 -11.23 25.18
CA GLU A 430 27.70 -12.07 24.65
C GLU A 430 28.12 -12.75 23.33
N ASN A 431 27.76 -14.01 23.18
CA ASN A 431 27.92 -14.76 21.94
C ASN A 431 26.59 -15.35 21.45
N VAL A 432 25.48 -15.12 22.17
CA VAL A 432 24.14 -15.50 21.76
C VAL A 432 23.18 -14.34 21.96
N ILE A 433 22.44 -13.99 20.92
CA ILE A 433 21.39 -12.99 20.93
C ILE A 433 20.08 -13.68 20.60
N VAL A 434 19.10 -13.57 21.50
CA VAL A 434 17.73 -14.05 21.26
C VAL A 434 16.81 -12.85 21.24
N THR A 435 16.02 -12.72 20.18
CA THR A 435 15.00 -11.68 20.06
C THR A 435 13.63 -12.30 20.23
N VAL A 436 12.83 -11.77 21.16
CA VAL A 436 11.42 -12.14 21.34
C VAL A 436 10.56 -11.08 20.64
N PRO A 437 10.07 -11.33 19.42
CA PRO A 437 9.34 -10.33 18.65
C PRO A 437 7.93 -10.13 19.23
N LYS A 438 7.40 -8.91 19.14
CA LYS A 438 6.01 -8.62 19.52
C LYS A 438 4.99 -9.29 18.60
N ASP A 439 5.36 -9.48 17.33
CA ASP A 439 4.55 -10.21 16.35
C ASP A 439 5.20 -11.55 16.05
N LEU A 440 4.57 -12.63 16.52
CA LEU A 440 5.06 -13.99 16.33
C LEU A 440 4.88 -14.52 14.91
N GLY A 441 4.11 -13.84 14.05
CA GLY A 441 3.93 -14.31 12.68
C GLY A 441 5.17 -14.18 11.79
N LEU A 442 6.27 -13.65 12.32
CA LEU A 442 7.62 -13.81 11.76
C LEU A 442 8.11 -15.26 11.78
N LEU A 443 7.63 -16.07 12.73
CA LEU A 443 8.00 -17.48 12.86
C LEU A 443 7.11 -18.42 12.04
N ASP A 444 6.00 -17.93 11.48
CA ASP A 444 5.02 -18.74 10.75
C ASP A 444 5.55 -19.17 9.37
N ASP A 445 6.50 -18.41 8.79
CA ASP A 445 7.08 -18.69 7.49
C ASP A 445 8.52 -19.27 7.56
N THR A 446 8.88 -19.87 8.69
CA THR A 446 10.17 -20.55 8.88
C THR A 446 10.40 -21.67 7.86
N VAL A 447 11.68 -21.97 7.61
CA VAL A 447 12.13 -23.02 6.69
C VAL A 447 13.14 -23.92 7.39
N GLU A 448 13.28 -25.15 6.91
CA GLU A 448 14.22 -26.13 7.48
C GLU A 448 15.16 -26.65 6.37
N PRO A 449 16.28 -25.96 6.09
CA PRO A 449 17.22 -26.34 5.03
C PRO A 449 17.97 -27.65 5.33
N ALA A 450 18.05 -28.04 6.60
CA ALA A 450 18.63 -29.29 7.07
C ALA A 450 17.89 -29.77 8.33
N PRO A 451 17.92 -31.06 8.68
CA PRO A 451 17.14 -31.60 9.81
C PRO A 451 17.38 -30.85 11.14
N GLY A 452 16.36 -30.27 11.74
CA GLY A 452 16.41 -29.44 12.94
C GLY A 452 17.01 -28.05 12.77
N ALA A 453 17.47 -27.67 11.58
CA ALA A 453 17.98 -26.32 11.30
C ALA A 453 16.81 -25.39 10.90
N VAL A 454 15.89 -25.14 11.84
CA VAL A 454 14.77 -24.22 11.61
C VAL A 454 15.29 -22.79 11.53
N CYS A 455 15.11 -22.15 10.39
CA CYS A 455 15.60 -20.81 10.08
C CYS A 455 14.44 -19.87 9.75
N THR A 456 14.65 -18.56 9.96
CA THR A 456 13.79 -17.54 9.35
C THR A 456 13.74 -17.70 7.84
N SER A 457 12.67 -17.23 7.20
CA SER A 457 12.55 -17.30 5.74
C SER A 457 13.72 -16.58 5.04
N PRO A 458 14.04 -16.95 3.79
CA PRO A 458 15.07 -16.25 3.03
C PRO A 458 14.86 -14.74 2.94
N VAL A 459 13.61 -14.29 2.78
CA VAL A 459 13.26 -12.86 2.77
C VAL A 459 13.56 -12.20 4.11
N GLN A 460 13.12 -12.80 5.23
CA GLN A 460 13.38 -12.25 6.56
C GLN A 460 14.89 -12.23 6.88
N THR A 461 15.61 -13.30 6.54
CA THR A 461 17.07 -13.40 6.73
C THR A 461 17.81 -12.33 5.93
N TYR A 462 17.43 -12.12 4.67
CA TYR A 462 17.98 -11.06 3.83
C TYR A 462 17.78 -9.67 4.45
N LEU A 463 16.57 -9.37 4.94
CA LEU A 463 16.26 -8.10 5.58
C LEU A 463 17.08 -7.89 6.86
N ASP A 464 17.20 -8.93 7.71
CA ASP A 464 18.01 -8.86 8.93
C ASP A 464 19.50 -8.63 8.64
N LEU A 465 20.04 -9.28 7.61
CA LEU A 465 21.43 -9.11 7.19
C LEU A 465 21.69 -7.71 6.62
N SER A 466 20.73 -7.13 5.89
CA SER A 466 20.88 -5.81 5.26
C SER A 466 21.14 -4.66 6.24
N ILE A 467 20.74 -4.82 7.50
CA ILE A 467 20.96 -3.83 8.57
C ILE A 467 22.08 -4.25 9.55
N ALA A 468 22.82 -5.33 9.26
CA ALA A 468 23.82 -5.92 10.15
C ALA A 468 25.26 -5.46 9.86
N GLY A 469 25.43 -4.23 9.34
CA GLY A 469 26.72 -3.64 8.98
C GLY A 469 27.27 -4.15 7.64
N GLU A 470 28.51 -3.77 7.30
CA GLU A 470 29.12 -4.06 5.99
C GLU A 470 29.15 -5.54 5.64
N ARG A 471 29.62 -6.39 6.57
CA ARG A 471 29.60 -7.86 6.39
C ARG A 471 28.19 -8.43 6.25
N GLY A 472 27.22 -7.79 6.89
CA GLY A 472 25.80 -8.13 6.76
C GLY A 472 25.30 -7.83 5.37
N ALA A 473 25.63 -6.65 4.82
CA ALA A 473 25.28 -6.26 3.46
C ALA A 473 25.86 -7.23 2.42
N GLU A 474 27.15 -7.59 2.53
CA GLU A 474 27.75 -8.58 1.62
C GLU A 474 27.06 -9.96 1.70
N ALA A 475 26.75 -10.43 2.92
CA ALA A 475 26.03 -11.69 3.11
C ALA A 475 24.58 -11.61 2.59
N ALA A 476 23.93 -10.45 2.70
CA ALA A 476 22.59 -10.22 2.16
C ALA A 476 22.60 -10.28 0.62
N ASP A 477 23.59 -9.65 -0.02
CA ASP A 477 23.75 -9.66 -1.47
C ASP A 477 24.02 -11.07 -1.99
N HIS A 478 24.88 -11.82 -1.31
CA HIS A 478 25.15 -13.22 -1.64
C HIS A 478 23.88 -14.09 -1.53
N LEU A 479 23.17 -14.00 -0.38
CA LEU A 479 21.89 -14.71 -0.18
C LEU A 479 20.86 -14.33 -1.26
N ARG A 480 20.82 -13.05 -1.64
CA ARG A 480 19.88 -12.57 -2.66
C ARG A 480 20.16 -13.20 -4.02
N GLN A 481 21.41 -13.23 -4.45
CA GLN A 481 21.82 -13.84 -5.71
C GLN A 481 21.50 -15.34 -5.76
N GLU A 482 21.76 -16.08 -4.67
CA GLU A 482 21.56 -17.53 -4.63
C GLU A 482 20.10 -17.96 -4.47
N ARG A 483 19.29 -17.22 -3.69
CA ARG A 483 17.97 -17.70 -3.21
C ARG A 483 16.79 -16.80 -3.54
N LEU A 484 17.02 -15.54 -3.89
CA LEU A 484 15.96 -14.53 -4.13
C LEU A 484 16.09 -13.90 -5.53
N SER A 485 16.58 -14.69 -6.48
CA SER A 485 16.66 -14.31 -7.89
C SER A 485 15.41 -14.80 -8.61
N TRP A 486 14.53 -13.87 -8.97
CA TRP A 486 13.36 -14.17 -9.79
C TRP A 486 13.59 -13.75 -11.25
N PRO A 487 13.25 -14.61 -12.22
CA PRO A 487 13.34 -14.26 -13.63
C PRO A 487 12.45 -13.03 -13.92
N LYS A 488 12.96 -12.14 -14.77
CA LYS A 488 12.21 -10.97 -15.27
C LYS A 488 11.14 -11.37 -16.26
#